data_AF-A0A9P6CGF0-F1
#
_entry.id   AF-A0A9P6CGF0-F1
#
_cell.length_a   1.000
_cell.length_b   1.000
_cell.length_c   1.000
_cell.angle_alpha   90.00
_cell.angle_beta   90.00
_cell.angle_gamma   90.00
#
_symmetry.space_group_name_H-M   'P 1'
#
loop_
_entity.id
_entity.type
_entity.pdbx_description
1 polymer ?
#
loop_
_entity_poly.entity_id
_entity_poly.type
_entity_poly.pdbx_seq_one_letter_code
_entity_poly.pdbx_strand_id
1 'polypeptide(L)' 'MQFSIAFPLAALTLLISTITAQAPGSQCGGIGWPGIMFCNPGSVCSKINDCEGLHGSLADQM' A
#
# COMPACT_ATOMS: atom_id res chain seq x y z
N MET A 1 -11.58 -36.93 -24.55
CA MET A 1 -11.50 -35.47 -24.65
C MET A 1 -11.10 -34.94 -23.27
N GLN A 2 -9.80 -34.81 -23.03
CA GLN A 2 -9.24 -34.38 -21.75
C GLN A 2 -9.23 -32.84 -21.73
N PHE A 3 -10.15 -32.24 -20.99
CA PHE A 3 -10.17 -30.80 -20.76
C PHE A 3 -9.11 -30.47 -19.71
N SER A 4 -7.95 -29.99 -20.18
CA SER A 4 -6.88 -29.44 -19.35
C SER A 4 -7.37 -28.18 -18.62
N ILE A 5 -8.01 -28.35 -17.47
CA ILE A 5 -8.42 -27.26 -16.55
C ILE A 5 -7.26 -26.74 -15.69
N ALA A 6 -6.02 -26.93 -16.13
CA ALA A 6 -4.83 -26.44 -15.41
C ALA A 6 -4.64 -24.91 -15.53
N PHE A 7 -5.40 -24.25 -16.41
CA PHE A 7 -5.18 -22.85 -16.78
C PHE A 7 -5.90 -21.75 -15.97
N PRO A 8 -7.04 -21.95 -15.25
CA PRO A 8 -7.72 -20.82 -14.63
C PRO A 8 -7.14 -20.46 -13.26
N LEU A 9 -6.41 -21.37 -12.58
CA LEU A 9 -5.91 -21.11 -11.23
C LEU A 9 -4.71 -20.14 -11.19
N ALA A 10 -3.84 -20.18 -12.21
CA ALA A 10 -2.66 -19.31 -12.24
C ALA A 10 -3.01 -17.83 -12.47
N ALA A 11 -4.13 -17.56 -13.16
CA ALA A 11 -4.62 -16.20 -13.36
C ALA A 11 -5.30 -15.63 -12.10
N LEU A 12 -5.90 -16.49 -11.27
CA LEU A 12 -6.65 -16.07 -10.09
C LEU A 12 -5.75 -15.56 -8.95
N THR A 13 -4.49 -16.02 -8.87
CA THR A 13 -3.54 -15.60 -7.83
C THR A 13 -2.87 -14.25 -8.08
N LEU A 14 -2.95 -13.71 -9.31
CA LEU A 14 -2.39 -12.39 -9.65
C LEU A 14 -3.21 -11.19 -9.12
N LEU A 15 -4.44 -11.43 -8.65
CA LEU A 15 -5.29 -10.39 -8.05
C LEU A 15 -4.99 -10.13 -6.57
N ILE A 16 -4.07 -10.86 -5.96
CA ILE A 16 -3.67 -10.62 -4.58
C ILE A 16 -2.69 -9.44 -4.61
N SER A 17 -3.26 -8.23 -4.64
CA SER A 17 -2.56 -6.96 -4.60
C SER A 17 -1.46 -6.99 -3.54
N THR A 18 -0.26 -6.64 -3.96
CA THR A 18 0.93 -6.52 -3.12
C THR A 18 0.68 -5.46 -2.05
N ILE A 19 0.26 -5.89 -0.85
CA ILE A 19 0.32 -5.07 0.36
C ILE A 19 1.80 -5.04 0.76
N THR A 20 2.56 -4.15 0.14
CA THR A 20 3.91 -3.86 0.61
C THR A 20 3.82 -2.93 1.81
N ALA A 21 4.56 -3.26 2.86
CA ALA A 21 4.79 -2.33 3.96
C ALA A 21 5.35 -1.02 3.39
N GLN A 22 4.65 0.09 3.65
CA GLN A 22 5.05 1.40 3.17
C GLN A 22 6.36 1.81 3.84
N ALA A 23 7.37 2.16 3.04
CA ALA A 23 8.68 2.57 3.53
C ALA A 23 8.60 3.96 4.20
N PRO A 24 9.51 4.28 5.14
CA PRO A 24 9.66 5.64 5.65
C PRO A 24 9.85 6.64 4.50
N GLY A 25 9.15 7.77 4.54
CA GLY A 25 9.17 8.76 3.48
C GLY A 25 8.36 8.41 2.23
N SER A 26 7.69 7.26 2.18
CA SER A 26 6.73 6.96 1.11
C SER A 26 5.40 7.67 1.32
N GLN A 27 4.67 7.92 0.23
CA GLN A 27 3.39 8.61 0.29
C GLN A 27 2.32 7.73 0.96
N CYS A 28 1.73 8.27 2.02
CA CYS A 28 0.64 7.67 2.77
C CYS A 28 -0.71 8.29 2.48
N GLY A 29 -0.76 9.47 1.87
CA GLY A 29 -2.03 10.15 1.60
C GLY A 29 -1.92 11.45 0.83
N GLY A 30 -3.08 12.05 0.57
CA GLY A 30 -3.24 13.28 -0.19
C GLY A 30 -4.47 13.25 -1.09
N ILE A 31 -4.91 14.42 -1.55
CA ILE A 31 -5.97 14.54 -2.55
C ILE A 31 -5.59 13.74 -3.81
N GLY A 32 -6.41 12.76 -4.16
CA GLY A 32 -6.22 11.92 -5.33
C GLY A 32 -5.22 10.76 -5.16
N TRP A 33 -4.68 10.53 -3.96
CA TRP A 33 -3.81 9.37 -3.71
C TRP A 33 -4.61 8.05 -3.79
N PRO A 34 -4.31 7.14 -4.74
CA PRO A 34 -5.05 5.89 -4.90
C PRO A 34 -4.49 4.75 -4.04
N GLY A 35 -3.40 5.00 -3.31
CA GLY A 35 -2.66 4.01 -2.56
C GLY A 35 -3.27 3.72 -1.18
N ILE A 36 -2.55 2.87 -0.45
CA ILE A 36 -2.91 2.49 0.92
C ILE A 36 -2.78 3.72 1.82
N MET A 37 -3.84 4.02 2.57
CA MET A 37 -3.90 5.14 3.53
C MET A 37 -3.58 4.71 4.97
N PHE A 38 -3.29 3.43 5.17
CA PHE A 38 -2.98 2.86 6.48
C PHE A 38 -1.49 2.90 6.74
N CYS A 39 -1.11 3.56 7.84
CA CYS A 39 0.27 3.55 8.28
C CYS A 39 0.65 2.23 8.95
N ASN A 40 1.92 1.83 8.84
CA ASN A 40 2.43 0.71 9.62
C ASN A 40 2.32 1.03 11.12
N PRO A 41 2.11 0.03 11.98
CA PRO A 41 2.21 0.23 13.42
C PRO A 41 3.59 0.82 13.75
N GLY A 42 3.65 1.92 14.49
CA GLY A 42 4.93 2.63 14.73
C GLY A 42 5.13 3.88 13.86
N SER A 43 4.32 4.08 12.84
CA SER A 43 4.43 5.20 11.89
C SER A 43 3.18 6.06 11.82
N VAL A 44 3.35 7.32 11.40
CA VAL A 44 2.28 8.29 11.19
C VAL A 44 2.34 8.84 9.77
N CYS A 45 1.18 9.25 9.26
CA CYS A 45 1.10 9.99 8.02
C CYS A 45 1.22 11.48 8.32
N SER A 46 2.39 12.07 8.05
CA SER A 46 2.60 13.51 8.22
C SER A 46 2.22 14.23 6.93
N LYS A 47 1.23 15.12 7.01
CA LYS A 47 0.84 15.99 5.89
C LYS A 47 1.98 16.94 5.56
N ILE A 48 2.42 16.94 4.31
CA ILE A 48 3.38 17.93 3.78
C ILE A 48 2.62 19.01 3.01
N ASN A 49 1.68 18.61 2.14
CA ASN A 49 0.78 19.52 1.42
C ASN A 49 -0.60 18.87 1.22
N ASP A 50 -1.52 19.51 0.48
CA ASP A 50 -2.88 19.00 0.27
C ASP A 50 -2.94 17.70 -0.55
N CYS A 51 -2.03 17.53 -1.50
CA CYS A 51 -1.91 16.35 -2.35
C CYS A 51 -0.89 15.33 -1.84
N GLU A 52 -0.14 15.63 -0.77
CA GLU A 52 0.97 14.81 -0.32
C GLU A 52 1.10 14.71 1.21
N GLY A 53 1.06 13.49 1.72
CA GLY A 53 1.43 13.10 3.07
C GLY A 53 2.42 11.95 3.03
N LEU A 54 3.44 11.98 3.89
CA LEU A 54 4.52 11.01 3.91
C LEU A 54 4.58 10.23 5.23
N HIS A 55 5.03 8.98 5.16
CA HIS A 55 5.29 8.15 6.33
C HIS A 55 6.43 8.70 7.18
N GLY A 56 6.10 9.14 8.40
CA GLY A 56 7.04 9.49 9.46
C GLY A 56 7.03 8.45 10.60
N SER A 57 8.03 8.48 11.46
CA SER A 57 8.06 7.69 12.69
C SER A 57 7.26 8.38 13.79
N LEU A 58 6.48 7.63 14.57
CA LEU A 58 5.86 8.14 15.81
C LEU A 58 6.92 8.70 16.78
N ALA A 59 8.14 8.16 16.76
CA ALA A 59 9.23 8.57 17.64
C ALA A 59 9.78 9.98 17.32
N ASP A 60 9.46 10.54 16.15
CA ASP A 60 9.87 11.88 15.74
C ASP A 60 8.81 12.95 16.11
N GLN A 61 7.64 12.54 16.61
CA GLN A 61 6.51 13.42 16.96
C GLN A 61 6.40 13.69 18.48
N MET A 62 7.36 13.23 19.29
CA MET A 62 7.46 13.47 20.74
C MET A 62 8.73 14.24 21.08
#